data_AF-A0AAE1RT68-F1
#
_entry.id   AF-A0AAE1RT68-F1
#
_cell.length_a   1.000
_cell.length_b   1.000
_cell.length_c   1.000
_cell.angle_alpha   90.00
_cell.angle_beta   90.00
_cell.angle_gamma   90.00
#
_symmetry.space_group_name_H-M   'P 1'
#
loop_
_entity.id
_entity.type
_entity.pdbx_description
1 polymer ?
#
loop_
_entity_poly.entity_id
_entity_poly.type
_entity_poly.pdbx_seq_one_letter_code
_entity_poly.pdbx_strand_id
1 'polypeptide(L)'
;MLREEVAKISGHDGGPKIINLICAGKLLKDGDGIEKLSQLGVFNNTKILASRVNIDQGKFVKEESLAAEERSTRLSRLKAAATSLSESKKTKSTKGSKLEA
;
A
#
# COMPACT_ATOMS: atom_id res chain seq x y z
N MET A 1 23.60 13.83 11.93
CA MET A 1 22.75 12.69 12.35
C MET A 1 23.09 11.50 11.45
N LEU A 2 23.13 10.28 11.99
CA LEU A 2 23.64 9.11 11.26
C LEU A 2 22.75 8.72 10.06
N ARG A 3 21.42 8.82 10.20
CA ARG A 3 20.49 8.49 9.10
C ARG A 3 20.62 9.41 7.89
N GLU A 4 20.89 10.69 8.13
CA GLU A 4 21.15 11.69 7.09
C GLU A 4 22.39 11.31 6.26
N GLU A 5 23.47 10.93 6.94
CA GLU A 5 24.74 10.60 6.28
C GLU A 5 24.63 9.29 5.50
N VAL A 6 23.97 8.28 6.07
CA VAL A 6 23.70 7.02 5.37
C VAL A 6 22.81 7.28 4.13
N ALA A 7 21.83 8.19 4.21
CA ALA A 7 21.00 8.55 3.06
C ALA A 7 21.82 9.15 1.91
N LYS A 8 22.70 10.10 2.22
CA LYS A 8 23.61 10.71 1.24
C LYS A 8 24.53 9.68 0.59
N ILE A 9 25.20 8.85 1.39
CA ILE A 9 26.14 7.84 0.88
C ILE A 9 25.42 6.77 0.05
N SER A 10 24.19 6.41 0.43
CA SER A 10 23.38 5.44 -0.32
C SER A 10 22.85 5.98 -1.66
N GLY A 11 23.08 7.26 -1.99
CA GLY A 11 22.58 7.88 -3.21
C GLY A 11 21.06 8.05 -3.21
N HIS A 12 20.46 8.27 -2.05
CA HIS A 12 19.03 8.48 -1.92
C HIS A 12 18.68 9.90 -1.45
N ASP A 13 18.07 10.68 -2.34
CA ASP A 13 17.72 12.09 -2.12
C ASP A 13 16.47 12.30 -1.22
N GLY A 14 15.93 11.23 -0.62
CA GLY A 14 14.74 11.32 0.24
C GLY A 14 15.02 11.70 1.69
N GLY A 15 16.27 12.00 2.04
CA GLY A 15 16.70 12.37 3.39
C GLY A 15 16.60 11.22 4.41
N PRO A 16 16.56 11.52 5.72
CA PRO A 16 16.67 10.49 6.75
C PRO A 16 15.37 9.71 6.91
N LYS A 17 14.23 10.23 6.43
CA LYS A 17 12.89 9.64 6.57
C LYS A 17 12.71 8.36 5.75
N ILE A 18 13.45 8.21 4.66
CA ILE A 18 13.38 7.04 3.78
C ILE A 18 14.32 5.91 4.20
N ILE A 19 15.13 6.10 5.25
CA ILE A 19 16.06 5.07 5.72
C ILE A 19 15.79 4.74 7.18
N ASN A 20 15.64 3.46 7.45
CA ASN A 20 15.63 2.88 8.78
C ASN A 20 16.98 2.23 9.07
N LEU A 21 17.51 2.46 10.27
CA LEU A 21 18.73 1.82 10.75
C LEU A 21 18.38 0.91 11.91
N ILE A 22 18.79 -0.35 11.84
CA ILE A 22 18.54 -1.35 12.88
C ILE A 22 19.88 -1.83 13.44
N CYS A 23 20.02 -1.75 14.76
CA CYS A 23 21.18 -2.21 15.49
C CYS A 23 20.72 -3.08 16.67
N ALA A 24 21.26 -4.31 16.79
CA ALA A 24 20.91 -5.26 17.85
C ALA A 24 19.39 -5.47 18.05
N GLY A 25 18.63 -5.50 16.95
CA GLY A 25 17.16 -5.65 16.98
C GLY A 25 16.37 -4.40 17.37
N LYS A 26 17.06 -3.27 17.60
CA LYS A 26 16.43 -1.98 17.92
C LYS A 26 16.51 -1.03 16.73
N LEU A 27 15.43 -0.29 16.49
CA LEU A 27 15.41 0.78 15.50
C LEU A 27 16.14 2.00 16.07
N LEU A 28 17.19 2.43 15.39
CA LEU A 28 17.89 3.68 15.69
C LEU A 28 17.08 4.84 15.13
N LYS A 29 16.52 5.64 16.03
CA LYS A 29 15.87 6.90 15.70
C LYS A 29 16.86 8.04 15.98
N ASP A 30 16.88 9.04 15.12
CA ASP A 30 17.60 10.26 15.44
C ASP A 30 16.80 11.00 16.52
N GLY A 31 17.41 11.21 17.70
CA GLY A 31 16.87 12.08 18.75
C GLY A 31 17.19 13.55 18.48
N ASP A 32 17.30 14.36 19.54
CA ASP A 32 17.60 15.81 19.47
C ASP A 32 19.03 16.15 18.98
N GLY A 33 19.78 15.16 18.48
CA GLY A 33 21.17 15.32 18.03
C GLY A 33 22.20 15.47 19.15
N ILE A 34 21.75 15.43 20.41
CA ILE A 34 22.59 15.52 21.62
C ILE A 34 23.07 14.12 22.06
N GLU A 35 22.31 13.08 21.73
CA GLU A 35 22.60 11.70 22.12
C GLU A 35 23.80 11.12 21.35
N LYS A 36 24.70 10.46 22.08
CA LYS A 36 25.86 9.78 21.50
C LYS A 36 25.45 8.42 20.95
N LEU A 37 26.09 7.99 19.86
CA LEU A 37 25.91 6.64 19.30
C LEU A 37 26.12 5.53 20.35
N SER A 38 27.04 5.73 21.29
CA SER A 38 27.28 4.80 22.41
C SER A 38 26.09 4.64 23.35
N GLN A 39 25.28 5.70 23.55
CA GLN A 39 24.05 5.63 24.36
C GLN A 39 22.94 4.86 23.63
N LEU A 40 22.98 4.87 22.30
CA LEU A 40 22.11 4.07 21.44
C LEU A 40 22.62 2.62 21.23
N GLY A 41 23.69 2.23 21.92
CA GLY A 41 24.29 0.89 21.82
C GLY A 41 25.09 0.67 20.55
N VAL A 42 25.47 1.73 19.85
CA VAL A 42 26.32 1.69 18.66
C VAL A 42 27.77 2.01 19.06
N PHE A 43 28.63 1.01 18.96
CA PHE A 43 30.07 1.11 19.23
C PHE A 43 30.88 0.98 17.93
N ASN A 44 32.20 1.11 18.04
CA ASN A 44 33.09 0.93 16.89
C ASN A 44 32.88 -0.45 16.24
N ASN A 45 32.85 -0.49 14.90
CA ASN A 45 32.63 -1.69 14.09
C ASN A 45 31.30 -2.43 14.32
N THR A 46 30.31 -1.78 14.95
CA THR A 46 28.99 -2.37 15.12
C THR A 46 28.33 -2.55 13.75
N LYS A 47 27.72 -3.72 13.52
CA LYS A 47 26.95 -3.99 12.31
C LYS A 47 25.59 -3.32 12.43
N ILE A 48 25.29 -2.44 11.48
CA ILE A 48 24.00 -1.76 11.37
C ILE A 48 23.35 -2.22 10.06
N LEU A 49 22.11 -2.67 10.15
CA LEU A 49 21.30 -2.96 8.98
C LEU A 49 20.58 -1.68 8.55
N ALA A 50 20.83 -1.23 7.32
CA ALA A 50 20.10 -0.13 6.71
C ALA A 50 19.02 -0.69 5.78
N SER A 51 17.79 -0.22 5.93
CA SER A 51 16.66 -0.60 5.09
C SER A 51 15.97 0.65 4.54
N ARG A 52 15.68 0.65 3.24
CA ARG A 52 14.94 1.72 2.59
C ARG A 52 13.45 1.54 2.84
N VAL A 53 12.81 2.56 3.39
CA VAL A 53 11.37 2.68 3.53
C VAL A 53 10.85 3.52 2.37
N ASN A 54 9.98 2.94 1.56
CA ASN A 54 9.35 3.67 0.48
C ASN A 54 8.14 4.45 1.05
N ILE A 55 8.30 5.76 1.23
CA ILE A 55 7.25 6.66 1.76
C ILE A 55 5.99 6.64 0.87
N ASP A 56 6.14 6.26 -0.40
CA ASP A 56 5.06 6.25 -1.39
C ASP A 56 4.09 5.06 -1.26
N GLN A 57 4.40 4.03 -0.46
CA GLN A 57 3.47 2.90 -0.29
C GLN A 57 2.13 3.31 0.30
N GLY A 58 2.09 4.36 1.14
CA GLY A 58 0.83 4.86 1.69
C GLY A 58 -0.07 5.55 0.65
N LYS A 59 0.50 6.11 -0.42
CA LYS A 59 -0.25 6.70 -1.55
C LYS A 59 -0.67 5.62 -2.54
N PHE A 60 0.26 4.72 -2.89
CA PHE A 60 -0.02 3.61 -3.79
C PHE A 60 -1.15 2.70 -3.29
N VAL A 61 -1.14 2.34 -2.00
CA VAL A 61 -2.21 1.50 -1.40
C VAL A 61 -3.57 2.19 -1.45
N LYS A 62 -3.62 3.52 -1.27
CA LYS A 62 -4.88 4.28 -1.37
C LYS A 62 -5.39 4.31 -2.82
N GLU A 63 -4.51 4.58 -3.76
CA GLU A 63 -4.86 4.64 -5.18
C GLU A 63 -5.30 3.27 -5.73
N GLU A 64 -4.62 2.19 -5.34
CA GLU A 64 -5.01 0.82 -5.67
C GLU A 64 -6.36 0.44 -5.05
N SER A 65 -6.61 0.86 -3.80
CA SER A 65 -7.91 0.60 -3.15
C SER A 65 -9.07 1.32 -3.84
N LEU A 66 -8.87 2.56 -4.30
CA LEU A 66 -9.87 3.32 -5.06
C LEU A 66 -10.14 2.68 -6.43
N ALA A 67 -9.10 2.26 -7.14
CA ALA A 67 -9.24 1.58 -8.43
C ALA A 67 -9.94 0.21 -8.31
N ALA A 68 -9.72 -0.51 -7.20
CA ALA A 68 -10.40 -1.77 -6.92
C ALA A 68 -11.90 -1.56 -6.61
N GLU A 69 -12.24 -0.49 -5.88
CA GLU A 69 -13.62 -0.15 -5.53
C GLU A 69 -14.43 0.25 -6.78
N GLU A 70 -13.85 1.03 -7.69
CA GLU A 70 -14.49 1.38 -8.97
C GLU A 70 -14.80 0.13 -9.83
N ARG A 71 -13.86 -0.81 -9.90
CA ARG A 71 -14.05 -2.08 -10.62
C ARG A 71 -15.18 -2.92 -10.02
N SER A 72 -15.27 -2.99 -8.69
CA SER A 72 -16.34 -3.71 -7.98
C SER A 72 -17.73 -3.11 -8.27
N THR A 73 -17.82 -1.78 -8.26
CA THR A 73 -19.08 -1.06 -8.52
C THR A 73 -19.53 -1.26 -9.97
N ARG A 74 -18.60 -1.20 -10.93
CA ARG A 74 -18.90 -1.48 -12.34
C ARG A 74 -19.39 -2.91 -12.55
N LEU A 75 -18.72 -3.89 -11.93
CA LEU A 75 -19.08 -5.30 -12.06
C LEU A 75 -20.44 -5.62 -11.44
N SER A 76 -20.78 -4.98 -10.31
CA SER A 76 -22.10 -5.12 -9.66
C SER A 76 -23.23 -4.58 -10.54
N ARG A 77 -23.04 -3.43 -11.19
CA ARG A 77 -24.02 -2.87 -12.15
C ARG A 77 -24.19 -3.77 -13.36
N LEU A 78 -23.10 -4.31 -13.91
CA LEU A 78 -23.15 -5.24 -15.03
C LEU A 78 -23.87 -6.54 -14.66
N LYS A 79 -23.62 -7.08 -13.46
CA LYS A 79 -24.35 -8.24 -12.94
C LYS A 79 -25.84 -7.97 -12.83
N ALA A 80 -26.23 -6.83 -12.24
CA ALA A 80 -27.63 -6.44 -12.10
C ALA A 80 -28.34 -6.28 -13.46
N ALA A 81 -27.67 -5.65 -14.44
CA ALA A 81 -28.21 -5.51 -15.78
C ALA A 81 -28.37 -6.88 -16.49
N ALA A 82 -27.38 -7.77 -16.34
CA ALA A 82 -27.44 -9.11 -16.88
C ALA A 82 -28.57 -9.95 -16.25
N THR A 83 -28.78 -9.84 -14.94
CA THR A 83 -29.88 -10.54 -14.25
C THR A 83 -31.24 -10.02 -14.71
N SER A 84 -31.42 -8.69 -14.80
CA SER A 84 -32.68 -8.10 -15.31
C SER A 84 -32.95 -8.46 -16.77
N LEU A 85 -31.92 -8.55 -17.62
CA LEU A 85 -32.07 -9.04 -19.00
C LEU A 85 -32.48 -10.51 -19.04
N SER A 86 -31.88 -11.36 -18.21
CA SER A 86 -32.25 -12.77 -18.11
C SER A 86 -33.70 -12.95 -17.63
N GLU A 87 -34.12 -12.20 -16.62
CA GLU A 87 -35.48 -12.24 -16.06
C GLU A 87 -36.53 -11.71 -17.05
N SER A 88 -36.24 -10.61 -17.76
CA SER A 88 -37.12 -10.08 -18.82
C SER A 88 -37.22 -11.00 -20.04
N LYS A 89 -36.15 -11.73 -20.40
CA LYS A 89 -36.20 -12.78 -21.43
C LYS A 89 -37.04 -13.98 -20.98
N LYS A 90 -36.91 -14.40 -19.71
CA LYS A 90 -37.68 -15.51 -19.12
C LYS A 90 -39.18 -15.21 -19.08
N THR A 91 -39.57 -13.97 -18.74
CA THR A 91 -40.98 -13.55 -18.66
C THR A 91 -41.64 -13.28 -20.02
N LYS A 92 -40.85 -12.96 -21.07
CA LYS A 92 -41.38 -12.91 -22.45
C LYS A 92 -41.71 -14.29 -23.00
N SER A 93 -40.95 -15.33 -22.63
CA SER A 93 -41.21 -16.71 -23.06
C SER A 93 -42.50 -17.29 -22.48
N THR A 94 -42.89 -16.93 -21.25
CA THR A 94 -44.14 -17.42 -20.61
C THR A 94 -45.40 -16.65 -21.01
N LYS A 95 -45.28 -15.43 -21.57
CA LYS A 95 -46.42 -14.71 -22.16
C LYS A 95 -46.71 -15.10 -23.61
N GLY A 96 -45.71 -15.61 -24.34
CA GLY A 96 -45.90 -16.16 -25.69
C GLY A 96 -46.72 -17.45 -25.72
N SER A 97 -46.70 -18.26 -24.65
CA SER A 97 -47.43 -19.53 -24.57
C SER A 97 -48.84 -19.43 -23.98
N LYS A 98 -49.35 -18.22 -23.71
CA LYS A 98 -50.70 -18.02 -23.13
C LYS A 98 -51.67 -17.28 -24.06
N LEU A 99 -51.24 -16.99 -25.30
CA LEU A 99 -52.07 -16.39 -26.36
C LEU A 99 -52.49 -17.41 -27.45
N GLU A 100 -52.03 -18.66 -27.36
CA GLU A 100 -52.55 -19.80 -28.13
C GLU A 100 -53.09 -20.86 -27.16
N ALA A 101 -54.29 -20.66 -26.63
CA ALA A 101 -55.17 -21.70 -26.08
C ALA A 101 -56.59 -21.14 -25.97
#